data_AF-A0A0P1A7P0-F1
#
_entry.id   AF-A0A0P1A7P0-F1
#
_cell.length_a   1.000
_cell.length_b   1.000
_cell.length_c   1.000
_cell.angle_alpha   90.00
_cell.angle_beta   90.00
_cell.angle_gamma   90.00
#
_symmetry.space_group_name_H-M   'P 1'
#
loop_
_entity.id
_entity.type
_entity.pdbx_description
1 polymer ?
#
loop_
_entity_poly.entity_id
_entity_poly.type
_entity_poly.pdbx_seq_one_letter_code
_entity_poly.pdbx_strand_id
1 'polypeptide(L)'
;MAKQVLKYHDVQLYESDVALFTGSQWLNDNAINFYLQYLTQTVVPHDMLLMDPAVVSCLLHQCKDEDEYKELADGLDLKSKRICLIPVTDNVTLGGKSSHWSLLVYRNGDFQHFDSSSGHNKTAAQRVANSFKSILQAAGRSDELKDFTRVQEVQDAPQQQNSYDCGVYVLIAAEFISLQHKGEIEVMYLRDYATPQRVTALRMQMPKLIRVKMQVAIVQYDPQLGQVKRNLDYVNQMVASLCREDKIDILMLPEMAFTGYVFKSKADVTQVAEVAGKGQTFNWCRQQARRLQCIVTCGYVEKEGELLYNSMLVVSPDGELVCNPRKTFLYETDKSWATAGKSFYTWDCPWLGKTISFGICMDINPNDFKAPFSAYEFGTHVVENKSDLVLFACAWNDFENHDIEPYSTISYWAQRLFPVIHSLQKGEYVKSNCHFLCSNRIGTENGTFFVGSSCILSLKEPAIIAHAGRRTEELLRAEIPHQ
;
A
#
# COMPACT_ATOMS: atom_id res chain seq x y z
N MET A 1 29.81 9.31 0.37
CA MET A 1 29.25 9.16 1.72
C MET A 1 28.01 8.31 1.62
N ALA A 2 27.82 7.30 2.48
CA ALA A 2 26.60 6.49 2.47
C ALA A 2 25.41 7.38 2.85
N LYS A 3 24.41 7.47 1.98
CA LYS A 3 23.23 8.31 2.19
C LYS A 3 22.19 7.52 2.97
N GLN A 4 21.94 7.94 4.21
CA GLN A 4 20.87 7.38 5.03
C GLN A 4 19.52 7.75 4.40
N VAL A 5 18.63 6.77 4.28
CA VAL A 5 17.28 6.94 3.69
C VAL A 5 16.17 6.82 4.71
N LEU A 6 16.41 6.13 5.83
CA LEU A 6 15.43 5.88 6.87
C LEU A 6 16.11 5.72 8.23
N LYS A 7 15.44 6.25 9.26
CA LYS A 7 15.60 5.86 10.66
C LYS A 7 14.24 5.43 11.16
N TYR A 8 14.06 4.15 11.46
CA TYR A 8 12.80 3.57 11.91
C TYR A 8 13.04 2.79 13.20
N HIS A 9 12.68 3.40 14.33
CA HIS A 9 13.07 2.94 15.67
C HIS A 9 14.59 2.73 15.74
N ASP A 10 15.03 1.52 16.07
CA ASP A 10 16.43 1.15 16.22
C ASP A 10 17.10 0.80 14.88
N VAL A 11 16.34 0.78 13.78
CA VAL A 11 16.85 0.45 12.45
C VAL A 11 17.26 1.70 11.68
N GLN A 12 18.44 1.65 11.08
CA GLN A 12 18.94 2.65 10.14
C GLN A 12 19.19 1.99 8.79
N LEU A 13 18.63 2.55 7.72
CA LEU A 13 18.85 2.09 6.36
C LEU A 13 19.55 3.15 5.52
N TYR A 14 20.45 2.67 4.67
CA TYR A 14 21.16 3.46 3.66
C TYR A 14 20.67 3.08 2.26
N GLU A 15 20.92 3.94 1.26
CA GLU A 15 20.56 3.64 -0.15
C GLU A 15 21.07 2.27 -0.62
N SER A 16 22.23 1.83 -0.13
CA SER A 16 22.78 0.50 -0.41
C SER A 16 21.93 -0.64 0.13
N ASP A 17 21.30 -0.48 1.30
CA ASP A 17 20.44 -1.50 1.89
C ASP A 17 19.12 -1.60 1.10
N VAL A 18 18.58 -0.45 0.68
CA VAL A 18 17.34 -0.42 -0.13
C VAL A 18 17.53 -1.09 -1.48
N ALA A 19 18.71 -0.90 -2.10
CA ALA A 19 19.04 -1.51 -3.38
C ALA A 19 19.01 -3.05 -3.33
N LEU A 20 19.21 -3.66 -2.15
CA LEU A 20 19.16 -5.11 -1.97
C LEU A 20 17.75 -5.68 -2.20
N PHE A 21 16.69 -4.88 -2.02
CA PHE A 21 15.31 -5.34 -2.21
C PHE A 21 14.93 -5.45 -3.69
N THR A 22 15.36 -4.48 -4.51
CA THR A 22 15.03 -4.44 -5.94
C THR A 22 16.02 -5.20 -6.82
N GLY A 23 17.23 -5.47 -6.32
CA GLY A 23 18.23 -6.28 -7.01
C GLY A 23 18.09 -7.79 -6.76
N SER A 24 18.66 -8.60 -7.66
CA SER A 24 18.91 -10.04 -7.45
C SER A 24 20.07 -10.26 -6.46
N GLN A 25 19.92 -9.75 -5.23
CA GLN A 25 20.96 -9.70 -4.21
C GLN A 25 20.46 -10.26 -2.87
N TRP A 26 21.41 -10.74 -2.06
CA TRP A 26 21.16 -11.15 -0.67
C TRP A 26 20.78 -9.96 0.18
N LEU A 27 19.80 -10.17 1.06
CA LEU A 27 19.51 -9.22 2.14
C LEU A 27 20.62 -9.30 3.19
N ASN A 28 20.98 -8.15 3.75
CA ASN A 28 21.88 -8.05 4.89
C ASN A 28 21.09 -7.92 6.21
N ASP A 29 21.81 -7.90 7.32
CA ASP A 29 21.27 -7.77 8.68
C ASP A 29 20.31 -6.57 8.80
N ASN A 30 20.72 -5.39 8.31
CA ASN A 30 19.90 -4.17 8.37
C ASN A 30 18.59 -4.31 7.59
N ALA A 31 18.64 -4.89 6.39
CA ALA A 31 17.48 -5.09 5.53
C ALA A 31 16.47 -6.09 6.15
N ILE A 32 16.97 -7.15 6.78
CA ILE A 32 16.14 -8.11 7.50
C ILE A 32 15.54 -7.46 8.75
N ASN A 33 16.38 -6.81 9.55
CA ASN A 33 15.97 -6.14 10.79
C ASN A 33 14.89 -5.08 10.52
N PHE A 34 15.01 -4.32 9.43
CA PHE A 34 13.99 -3.35 9.04
C PHE A 34 12.60 -3.97 8.92
N TYR A 35 12.46 -5.08 8.19
CA TYR A 35 11.14 -5.69 8.02
C TYR A 35 10.66 -6.38 9.29
N LEU A 36 11.54 -7.04 10.04
CA LEU A 36 11.17 -7.64 11.32
C LEU A 36 10.67 -6.56 12.28
N GLN A 37 11.34 -5.41 12.34
CA GLN A 37 10.89 -4.26 13.14
C GLN A 37 9.56 -3.69 12.61
N TYR A 38 9.38 -3.60 11.30
CA TYR A 38 8.10 -3.20 10.70
C TYR A 38 6.96 -4.14 11.13
N LEU A 39 7.16 -5.45 11.07
CA LEU A 39 6.19 -6.43 11.56
C LEU A 39 5.93 -6.28 13.06
N THR A 40 6.98 -6.06 13.86
CA THR A 40 6.87 -5.80 15.31
C THR A 40 5.92 -4.65 15.61
N GLN A 41 5.93 -3.59 14.81
CA GLN A 41 5.08 -2.41 15.02
C GLN A 41 3.67 -2.53 14.43
N THR A 42 3.46 -3.41 13.44
CA THR A 42 2.22 -3.42 12.64
C THR A 42 1.38 -4.69 12.79
N VAL A 43 2.02 -5.83 13.05
CA VAL A 43 1.39 -7.15 13.03
C VAL A 43 1.56 -7.88 14.36
N VAL A 44 2.76 -7.87 14.93
CA VAL A 44 3.15 -8.80 16.00
C VAL A 44 2.46 -8.46 17.34
N PRO A 45 1.79 -9.42 17.98
CA PRO A 45 1.24 -9.23 19.34
C PRO A 45 2.32 -9.11 20.42
N HIS A 46 1.99 -8.53 21.57
CA HIS A 46 2.94 -8.31 22.67
C HIS A 46 3.61 -9.58 23.22
N ASP A 47 2.99 -10.75 23.10
CA ASP A 47 3.53 -12.04 23.58
C ASP A 47 4.45 -12.73 22.56
N MET A 48 4.83 -12.04 21.48
CA MET A 48 5.72 -12.56 20.45
C MET A 48 6.91 -11.64 20.23
N LEU A 49 8.08 -12.25 19.95
CA LEU A 49 9.34 -11.56 19.72
C LEU A 49 9.89 -11.92 18.35
N LEU A 50 10.27 -10.91 17.56
CA LEU A 50 11.09 -11.07 16.36
C LEU A 50 12.47 -10.49 16.71
N MET A 51 13.49 -11.34 16.75
CA MET A 51 14.83 -10.92 17.16
C MET A 51 15.57 -10.20 16.04
N ASP A 52 16.24 -9.12 16.39
CA ASP A 52 17.23 -8.44 15.54
C ASP A 52 18.42 -9.37 15.25
N PRO A 53 18.84 -9.56 13.98
CA PRO A 53 20.06 -10.31 13.65
C PRO A 53 21.31 -9.90 14.46
N ALA A 54 21.48 -8.61 14.77
CA ALA A 54 22.58 -8.11 15.58
C ALA A 54 22.49 -8.61 17.04
N VAL A 55 21.28 -8.73 17.58
CA VAL A 55 21.03 -9.30 18.91
C VAL A 55 21.35 -10.80 18.92
N VAL A 56 20.99 -11.53 17.86
CA VAL A 56 21.36 -12.96 17.72
C VAL A 56 22.88 -13.12 17.65
N SER A 57 23.57 -12.24 16.92
CA SER A 57 25.03 -12.21 16.87
C SER A 57 25.66 -11.92 18.24
N CYS A 58 25.10 -10.97 18.99
CA CYS A 58 25.50 -10.66 20.37
C CYS A 58 25.35 -11.89 21.28
N LEU A 59 24.18 -12.55 21.24
CA LEU A 59 23.89 -13.77 21.98
C LEU A 59 24.92 -14.88 21.72
N LEU A 60 25.35 -15.04 20.46
CA LEU A 60 26.28 -16.11 20.07
C LEU A 60 27.74 -15.83 20.40
N HIS A 61 28.15 -14.56 20.40
CA HIS A 61 29.57 -14.19 20.37
C HIS A 61 30.03 -13.32 21.55
N GLN A 62 29.10 -12.68 22.25
CA GLN A 62 29.42 -11.75 23.33
C GLN A 62 29.00 -12.30 24.69
N CYS A 63 27.85 -12.99 24.78
CA CYS A 63 27.40 -13.63 26.03
C CYS A 63 28.25 -14.85 26.41
N LYS A 64 28.88 -14.79 27.58
CA LYS A 64 29.81 -15.80 28.12
C LYS A 64 29.42 -16.30 29.51
N ASP A 65 28.66 -15.51 30.26
CA ASP A 65 28.21 -15.86 31.62
C ASP A 65 26.71 -15.57 31.86
N GLU A 66 26.20 -16.07 32.99
CA GLU A 66 24.76 -15.97 33.32
C GLU A 66 24.26 -14.53 33.48
N ASP A 67 25.11 -13.60 33.95
CA ASP A 67 24.72 -12.21 34.14
C ASP A 67 24.49 -11.53 32.78
N GLU A 68 25.38 -11.74 31.82
CA GLU A 68 25.21 -11.24 30.44
C GLU A 68 23.97 -11.84 29.75
N TYR A 69 23.70 -13.14 29.95
CA TYR A 69 22.47 -13.76 29.45
C TYR A 69 21.23 -13.14 30.10
N LYS A 70 21.26 -12.88 31.40
CA LYS A 70 20.13 -12.32 32.13
C LYS A 70 19.84 -10.88 31.71
N GLU A 71 20.85 -10.04 31.55
CA GLU A 71 20.69 -8.68 31.03
C GLU A 71 20.04 -8.67 29.65
N LEU A 72 20.51 -9.56 28.75
CA LEU A 72 19.92 -9.69 27.42
C LEU A 72 18.48 -10.20 27.47
N ALA A 73 18.18 -11.15 28.36
CA ALA A 73 16.84 -11.69 28.54
C ALA A 73 15.84 -10.63 29.03
N ASP A 74 16.26 -9.81 30.00
CA ASP A 74 15.45 -8.73 30.56
C ASP A 74 15.23 -7.62 29.52
N GLY A 75 16.26 -7.26 28.74
CA GLY A 75 16.14 -6.29 27.65
C GLY A 75 15.19 -6.72 26.52
N LEU A 76 15.06 -8.03 26.29
CA LEU A 76 14.13 -8.62 25.33
C LEU A 76 12.74 -8.94 25.92
N ASP A 77 12.55 -8.70 27.23
CA ASP A 77 11.34 -9.05 27.97
C ASP A 77 10.91 -10.53 27.78
N LEU A 78 11.88 -11.46 27.76
CA LEU A 78 11.64 -12.86 27.37
C LEU A 78 10.65 -13.61 28.27
N LYS A 79 10.36 -13.10 29.47
CA LYS A 79 9.37 -13.69 30.39
C LYS A 79 7.95 -13.56 29.83
N SER A 80 7.66 -12.49 29.09
CA SER A 80 6.33 -12.26 28.51
C SER A 80 6.14 -12.94 27.14
N LYS A 81 7.22 -13.38 26.49
CA LYS A 81 7.21 -13.86 25.10
C LYS A 81 6.93 -15.36 25.02
N ARG A 82 5.81 -15.76 24.44
CA ARG A 82 5.46 -17.16 24.18
C ARG A 82 6.09 -17.70 22.91
N ILE A 83 6.31 -16.84 21.92
CA ILE A 83 6.85 -17.20 20.61
C ILE A 83 8.03 -16.29 20.30
N CYS A 84 9.16 -16.87 19.90
CA CYS A 84 10.34 -16.12 19.48
C CYS A 84 10.79 -16.56 18.09
N LEU A 85 10.89 -15.61 17.17
CA LEU A 85 11.36 -15.78 15.79
C LEU A 85 12.79 -15.25 15.71
N ILE A 86 13.71 -16.13 15.36
CA ILE A 86 15.14 -15.91 15.50
C ILE A 86 15.77 -16.10 14.12
N PRO A 87 16.18 -15.02 13.42
CA PRO A 87 16.88 -15.15 12.15
C PRO A 87 18.23 -15.83 12.38
N VAL A 88 18.56 -16.81 11.53
CA VAL A 88 19.77 -17.63 11.63
C VAL A 88 20.63 -17.39 10.40
N THR A 89 21.93 -17.23 10.63
CA THR A 89 22.97 -17.23 9.59
C THR A 89 23.97 -18.34 9.83
N ASP A 90 24.61 -18.80 8.76
CA ASP A 90 25.81 -19.65 8.78
C ASP A 90 27.07 -18.93 9.25
N ASN A 91 27.00 -17.64 9.62
CA ASN A 91 28.15 -16.91 10.12
C ASN A 91 28.65 -17.50 11.45
N VAL A 92 29.94 -17.78 11.52
CA VAL A 92 30.56 -18.41 12.70
C VAL A 92 31.43 -17.46 13.53
N THR A 93 31.69 -16.25 13.04
CA THR A 93 32.54 -15.26 13.70
C THR A 93 31.88 -13.89 13.68
N LEU A 94 32.10 -13.07 14.71
CA LEU A 94 31.63 -11.68 14.74
C LEU A 94 32.18 -10.92 13.51
N GLY A 95 31.30 -10.37 12.68
CA GLY A 95 31.67 -9.67 11.44
C GLY A 95 32.14 -10.58 10.28
N GLY A 96 31.99 -11.90 10.42
CA GLY A 96 32.28 -12.87 9.36
C GLY A 96 31.30 -12.80 8.17
N LYS A 97 31.62 -13.52 7.10
CA LYS A 97 30.75 -13.62 5.92
C LYS A 97 29.68 -14.69 6.15
N SER A 98 28.43 -14.35 5.88
CA SER A 98 27.32 -15.30 5.77
C SER A 98 27.02 -15.57 4.30
N SER A 99 26.57 -16.79 4.00
CA SER A 99 26.10 -17.19 2.67
C SER A 99 24.60 -17.53 2.62
N HIS A 100 23.94 -17.69 3.77
CA HIS A 100 22.55 -18.12 3.82
C HIS A 100 21.78 -17.67 5.07
N TRP A 101 20.52 -17.28 4.87
CA TRP A 101 19.57 -16.95 5.92
C TRP A 101 18.50 -18.03 6.08
N SER A 102 18.17 -18.36 7.32
CA SER A 102 17.05 -19.22 7.68
C SER A 102 16.35 -18.70 8.93
N LEU A 103 15.23 -19.31 9.33
CA LEU A 103 14.46 -18.87 10.49
C LEU A 103 14.32 -20.01 11.50
N LEU A 104 14.70 -19.73 12.75
CA LEU A 104 14.45 -20.60 13.90
C LEU A 104 13.27 -20.03 14.70
N VAL A 105 12.33 -20.90 15.07
CA VAL A 105 11.12 -20.54 15.81
C VAL A 105 11.11 -21.30 17.11
N TYR A 106 11.08 -20.57 18.23
CA TYR A 106 10.82 -21.12 19.55
C TYR A 106 9.34 -20.92 19.90
N ARG A 107 8.65 -22.00 20.29
CA ARG A 107 7.26 -21.97 20.75
C ARG A 107 7.01 -23.11 21.73
N ASN A 108 6.50 -22.76 22.92
CA ASN A 108 6.10 -23.74 23.94
C ASN A 108 7.17 -24.81 24.26
N GLY A 109 8.43 -24.39 24.36
CA GLY A 109 9.55 -25.30 24.66
C GLY A 109 10.14 -26.03 23.45
N ASP A 110 9.51 -25.95 22.28
CA ASP A 110 9.96 -26.62 21.06
C ASP A 110 10.63 -25.64 20.07
N PHE A 111 11.62 -26.15 19.33
CA PHE A 111 12.32 -25.41 18.29
C PHE A 111 12.01 -25.99 16.90
N GLN A 112 11.55 -25.13 15.99
CA GLN A 112 11.32 -25.46 14.59
C GLN A 112 12.22 -24.62 13.69
N HIS A 113 12.86 -25.25 12.71
CA HIS A 113 13.77 -24.57 11.77
C HIS A 113 13.20 -24.61 10.35
N PHE A 114 13.07 -23.43 9.77
CA PHE A 114 12.59 -23.18 8.42
C PHE A 114 13.77 -22.75 7.55
N ASP A 115 14.13 -23.60 6.59
CA ASP A 115 15.27 -23.38 5.71
C ASP A 115 14.85 -23.52 4.25
N SER A 116 15.00 -22.43 3.49
CA SER A 116 14.66 -22.38 2.06
C SER A 116 15.74 -22.97 1.14
N SER A 117 16.84 -23.49 1.70
CA SER A 117 17.95 -24.14 1.00
C SER A 117 18.29 -25.51 1.60
N SER A 118 17.29 -26.37 1.78
CA SER A 118 17.47 -27.81 2.09
C SER A 118 18.36 -28.10 3.31
N GLY A 119 18.15 -27.37 4.41
CA GLY A 119 18.84 -27.60 5.68
C GLY A 119 20.30 -27.13 5.73
N HIS A 120 20.69 -26.22 4.83
CA HIS A 120 21.99 -25.55 4.83
C HIS A 120 22.38 -25.06 6.23
N ASN A 121 21.45 -24.41 6.93
CA ASN A 121 21.70 -23.81 8.24
C ASN A 121 21.43 -24.73 9.43
N LYS A 122 21.22 -26.04 9.23
CA LYS A 122 20.87 -26.97 10.33
C LYS A 122 21.81 -26.90 11.54
N THR A 123 23.13 -26.88 11.31
CA THR A 123 24.13 -26.78 12.39
C THR A 123 24.10 -25.41 13.05
N ALA A 124 23.93 -24.35 12.26
CA ALA A 124 23.82 -22.99 12.78
C ALA A 124 22.55 -22.80 13.63
N ALA A 125 21.42 -23.35 13.18
CA ALA A 125 20.15 -23.34 13.90
C ALA A 125 20.26 -24.09 15.24
N GLN A 126 20.94 -25.25 15.27
CA GLN A 126 21.19 -25.96 16.52
C GLN A 126 22.07 -25.16 17.48
N ARG A 127 23.10 -24.46 16.98
CA ARG A 127 23.94 -23.57 17.79
C ARG A 127 23.14 -22.41 18.38
N VAL A 128 22.32 -21.74 17.56
CA VAL A 128 21.43 -20.66 18.01
C VAL A 128 20.44 -21.18 19.05
N ALA A 129 19.81 -22.34 18.83
CA ALA A 129 18.90 -22.95 19.79
C ALA A 129 19.56 -23.25 21.14
N ASN A 130 20.81 -23.72 21.13
CA ASN A 130 21.57 -23.98 22.36
C ASN A 130 21.86 -22.69 23.15
N SER A 131 22.32 -21.62 22.48
CA SER A 131 22.52 -20.32 23.15
C SER A 131 21.19 -19.69 23.58
N PHE A 132 20.13 -19.85 22.79
CA PHE A 132 18.79 -19.37 23.13
C PHE A 132 18.20 -20.12 24.35
N LYS A 133 18.59 -21.38 24.56
CA LYS A 133 18.26 -22.10 25.80
C LYS A 133 18.92 -21.47 27.02
N SER A 134 20.20 -21.09 26.92
CA SER A 134 20.92 -20.44 28.04
C SER A 134 20.26 -19.13 28.44
N ILE A 135 19.84 -18.29 27.48
CA ILE A 135 19.13 -17.05 27.78
C ILE A 135 17.72 -17.31 28.35
N LEU A 136 17.00 -18.34 27.91
CA LEU A 136 15.72 -18.73 28.52
C LEU A 136 15.88 -19.21 29.98
N GLN A 137 16.96 -19.95 30.27
CA GLN A 137 17.30 -20.37 31.64
C GLN A 137 17.61 -19.16 32.52
N ALA A 138 18.43 -18.21 32.04
CA ALA A 138 18.71 -16.97 32.74
C ALA A 138 17.45 -16.10 32.96
N ALA A 139 16.47 -16.17 32.04
CA ALA A 139 15.16 -15.55 32.19
C ALA A 139 14.25 -16.23 33.24
N GLY A 140 14.66 -17.37 33.80
CA GLY A 140 13.86 -18.16 34.75
C GLY A 140 12.81 -19.05 34.09
N ARG A 141 12.97 -19.41 32.80
CA ARG A 141 12.03 -20.27 32.05
C ARG A 141 12.50 -21.71 31.91
N SER A 142 13.15 -22.22 32.95
CA SER A 142 13.77 -23.56 32.97
C SER A 142 12.78 -24.71 32.78
N ASP A 143 11.56 -24.55 33.28
CA ASP A 143 10.53 -25.62 33.34
C ASP A 143 9.89 -25.97 31.98
N GLU A 144 10.07 -25.11 30.97
CA GLU A 144 9.53 -25.32 29.62
C GLU A 144 10.50 -26.08 28.70
N LEU A 145 11.75 -26.27 29.12
CA LEU A 145 12.79 -26.87 28.30
C LEU A 145 12.72 -28.39 28.40
N LYS A 146 12.16 -29.05 27.38
CA LYS A 146 12.23 -30.51 27.26
C LYS A 146 13.70 -30.98 27.18
N ASP A 147 14.00 -32.13 27.77
CA ASP A 147 15.36 -32.72 27.86
C ASP A 147 16.03 -33.01 26.49
N PHE A 148 15.29 -32.92 25.38
CA PHE A 148 15.82 -33.07 24.04
C PHE A 148 15.68 -31.76 23.25
N THR A 149 16.74 -30.96 23.20
CA THR A 149 16.88 -29.75 22.36
C THR A 149 17.04 -30.12 20.88
N ARG A 150 16.19 -31.00 20.34
CA ARG A 150 16.24 -31.36 18.93
C ARG A 150 15.51 -30.27 18.14
N VAL A 151 16.28 -29.45 17.43
CA VAL A 151 15.71 -28.55 16.43
C VAL A 151 15.01 -29.41 15.38
N GLN A 152 13.70 -29.20 15.23
CA GLN A 152 12.90 -29.90 14.24
C GLN A 152 12.96 -29.15 12.91
N GLU A 153 13.62 -29.75 11.92
CA GLU A 153 13.54 -29.27 10.54
C GLU A 153 12.11 -29.41 10.00
N VAL A 154 11.58 -28.32 9.46
CA VAL A 154 10.27 -28.32 8.81
C VAL A 154 10.41 -28.90 7.42
N GLN A 155 9.96 -30.15 7.22
CA GLN A 155 10.18 -30.89 5.98
C GLN A 155 9.58 -30.22 4.73
N ASP A 156 8.40 -29.60 4.88
CA ASP A 156 7.71 -28.91 3.78
C ASP A 156 7.99 -27.39 3.77
N ALA A 157 9.16 -26.97 4.26
CA ALA A 157 9.58 -25.58 4.19
C ALA A 157 9.66 -25.14 2.71
N PRO A 158 9.09 -23.98 2.34
CA PRO A 158 9.16 -23.47 0.97
C PRO A 158 10.62 -23.31 0.53
N GLN A 159 10.97 -23.88 -0.63
CA GLN A 159 12.33 -23.84 -1.16
C GLN A 159 12.47 -22.70 -2.16
N GLN A 160 13.57 -21.94 -2.05
CA GLN A 160 13.85 -20.86 -2.99
C GLN A 160 14.19 -21.44 -4.39
N GLN A 161 13.87 -20.66 -5.43
CA GLN A 161 14.12 -21.06 -6.83
C GLN A 161 15.34 -20.36 -7.44
N ASN A 162 16.02 -19.51 -6.67
CA ASN A 162 17.22 -18.79 -7.07
C ASN A 162 18.25 -18.82 -5.94
N SER A 163 19.40 -18.18 -6.13
CA SER A 163 20.49 -18.21 -5.15
C SER A 163 20.40 -17.10 -4.11
N TYR A 164 19.39 -16.22 -4.12
CA TYR A 164 19.46 -14.95 -3.39
C TYR A 164 18.27 -14.54 -2.54
N ASP A 165 17.17 -15.29 -2.58
CA ASP A 165 15.94 -14.95 -1.86
C ASP A 165 15.84 -15.52 -0.45
N CYS A 166 16.86 -16.19 0.07
CA CYS A 166 16.79 -16.85 1.38
C CYS A 166 16.32 -15.91 2.51
N GLY A 167 16.84 -14.68 2.53
CA GLY A 167 16.41 -13.64 3.46
C GLY A 167 14.94 -13.23 3.27
N VAL A 168 14.44 -13.17 2.02
CA VAL A 168 13.03 -12.84 1.75
C VAL A 168 12.11 -13.97 2.25
N TYR A 169 12.52 -15.23 2.13
CA TYR A 169 11.79 -16.37 2.70
C TYR A 169 11.74 -16.31 4.23
N VAL A 170 12.82 -15.87 4.90
CA VAL A 170 12.80 -15.59 6.35
C VAL A 170 11.74 -14.55 6.69
N LEU A 171 11.69 -13.45 5.94
CA LEU A 171 10.71 -12.37 6.17
C LEU A 171 9.26 -12.84 5.95
N ILE A 172 9.00 -13.60 4.89
CA ILE A 172 7.66 -14.16 4.60
C ILE A 172 7.23 -15.16 5.67
N ALA A 173 8.13 -16.05 6.09
CA ALA A 173 7.83 -16.99 7.17
C ALA A 173 7.52 -16.25 8.48
N ALA A 174 8.28 -15.19 8.79
CA ALA A 174 8.02 -14.36 9.97
C ALA A 174 6.66 -13.66 9.89
N GLU A 175 6.31 -13.05 8.76
CA GLU A 175 5.00 -12.44 8.52
C GLU A 175 3.87 -13.46 8.69
N PHE A 176 3.98 -14.62 8.02
CA PHE A 176 2.98 -15.70 8.07
C PHE A 176 2.73 -16.18 9.50
N ILE A 177 3.80 -16.47 10.26
CA ILE A 177 3.68 -16.96 11.64
C ILE A 177 3.06 -15.89 12.55
N SER A 178 3.39 -14.61 12.32
CA SER A 178 2.83 -13.48 13.07
C SER A 178 1.33 -13.34 12.83
N LEU A 179 0.91 -13.39 11.56
CA LEU A 179 -0.50 -13.31 11.17
C LEU A 179 -1.31 -14.52 11.67
N GLN A 180 -0.72 -15.72 11.59
CA GLN A 180 -1.35 -16.93 12.11
C GLN A 180 -1.55 -16.85 13.63
N HIS A 181 -0.55 -16.38 14.39
CA HIS A 181 -0.67 -16.22 15.84
C HIS A 181 -1.71 -15.15 16.23
N LYS A 182 -1.86 -14.11 15.43
CA LYS A 182 -2.88 -13.07 15.61
C LYS A 182 -4.31 -13.53 15.23
N GLY A 183 -4.45 -14.68 14.57
CA GLY A 183 -5.74 -15.18 14.09
C GLY A 183 -6.22 -14.54 12.78
N GLU A 184 -5.34 -13.86 12.04
CA GLU A 184 -5.68 -13.30 10.71
C GLU A 184 -5.60 -14.35 9.60
N ILE A 185 -4.91 -15.47 9.85
CA ILE A 185 -4.78 -16.61 8.93
C ILE A 185 -5.08 -17.90 9.69
N GLU A 186 -6.19 -18.57 9.38
CA GLU A 186 -6.60 -19.80 10.06
C GLU A 186 -6.40 -21.08 9.22
N VAL A 187 -6.59 -21.02 7.90
CA VAL A 187 -6.64 -22.22 7.03
C VAL A 187 -5.70 -22.07 5.83
N MET A 188 -4.41 -21.81 6.09
CA MET A 188 -3.40 -21.73 5.05
C MET A 188 -2.10 -22.37 5.50
N TYR A 189 -1.42 -23.08 4.60
CA TYR A 189 -0.08 -23.61 4.85
C TYR A 189 0.98 -22.61 4.38
N LEU A 190 2.13 -22.58 5.06
CA LEU A 190 3.24 -21.68 4.71
C LEU A 190 3.68 -21.82 3.24
N ARG A 191 3.64 -23.04 2.68
CA ARG A 191 3.95 -23.30 1.26
C ARG A 191 3.02 -22.61 0.27
N ASP A 192 1.76 -22.40 0.66
CA ASP A 192 0.76 -21.73 -0.17
C ASP A 192 0.83 -20.21 0.00
N TYR A 193 1.35 -19.74 1.14
CA TYR A 193 1.59 -18.33 1.41
C TYR A 193 2.90 -17.83 0.77
N ALA A 194 3.99 -18.60 0.90
CA ALA A 194 5.33 -18.26 0.45
C ALA A 194 5.60 -18.66 -1.00
N THR A 195 4.82 -18.10 -1.92
CA THR A 195 4.97 -18.33 -3.36
C THR A 195 6.05 -17.44 -4.00
N PRO A 196 6.62 -17.81 -5.15
CA PRO A 196 7.54 -16.94 -5.91
C PRO A 196 6.94 -15.56 -6.25
N GLN A 197 5.63 -15.49 -6.49
CA GLN A 197 4.90 -14.24 -6.71
C GLN A 197 4.90 -13.37 -5.45
N ARG A 198 4.65 -13.96 -4.26
CA ARG A 198 4.71 -13.23 -2.99
C ARG A 198 6.13 -12.77 -2.65
N VAL A 199 7.14 -13.58 -2.94
CA VAL A 199 8.57 -13.20 -2.81
C VAL A 199 8.87 -11.97 -3.66
N THR A 200 8.43 -11.98 -4.92
CA THR A 200 8.59 -10.84 -5.84
C THR A 200 7.81 -9.62 -5.35
N ALA A 201 6.57 -9.80 -4.90
CA ALA A 201 5.73 -8.74 -4.38
C ALA A 201 6.34 -8.09 -3.13
N LEU A 202 6.85 -8.88 -2.18
CA LEU A 202 7.49 -8.37 -0.98
C LEU A 202 8.76 -7.59 -1.33
N ARG A 203 9.60 -8.10 -2.24
CA ARG A 203 10.76 -7.36 -2.76
C ARG A 203 10.39 -5.99 -3.32
N MET A 204 9.29 -5.91 -4.07
CA MET A 204 8.80 -4.66 -4.66
C MET A 204 8.14 -3.74 -3.63
N GLN A 205 7.59 -4.30 -2.56
CA GLN A 205 6.95 -3.57 -1.47
C GLN A 205 7.97 -2.94 -0.52
N MET A 206 9.07 -3.63 -0.21
CA MET A 206 10.07 -3.20 0.77
C MET A 206 10.60 -1.77 0.55
N PRO A 207 11.06 -1.37 -0.66
CA PRO A 207 11.46 0.01 -0.94
C PRO A 207 10.36 1.04 -0.68
N LYS A 208 9.09 0.65 -0.81
CA LYS A 208 7.94 1.55 -0.62
C LYS A 208 7.65 1.77 0.85
N LEU A 209 7.84 0.75 1.70
CA LEU A 209 7.79 0.92 3.16
C LEU A 209 8.85 1.90 3.69
N ILE A 210 9.95 2.06 2.94
CA ILE A 210 11.09 2.92 3.29
C ILE A 210 10.91 4.33 2.72
N ARG A 211 10.11 4.49 1.66
CA ARG A 211 9.82 5.80 1.08
C ARG A 211 9.03 6.61 2.10
N VAL A 212 9.60 7.72 2.53
CA VAL A 212 8.89 8.76 3.28
C VAL A 212 7.90 9.55 2.43
N LYS A 213 7.97 9.43 1.09
CA LYS A 213 7.14 10.20 0.17
C LYS A 213 6.61 9.36 -0.99
N MET A 214 5.35 9.56 -1.35
CA MET A 214 4.72 9.07 -2.56
C MET A 214 4.71 10.15 -3.65
N GLN A 215 4.94 9.74 -4.90
CA GLN A 215 4.83 10.59 -6.08
C GLN A 215 3.47 10.44 -6.73
N VAL A 216 2.77 11.54 -6.95
CA VAL A 216 1.43 11.56 -7.54
C VAL A 216 1.46 12.40 -8.81
N ALA A 217 0.84 11.88 -9.87
CA ALA A 217 0.55 12.61 -11.10
C ALA A 217 -0.97 12.66 -11.33
N ILE A 218 -1.51 13.85 -11.59
CA ILE A 218 -2.94 14.05 -11.85
C ILE A 218 -3.09 14.75 -13.20
N VAL A 219 -3.90 14.17 -14.08
CA VAL A 219 -4.26 14.78 -15.36
C VAL A 219 -5.48 15.67 -15.15
N GLN A 220 -5.36 16.92 -15.57
CA GLN A 220 -6.47 17.85 -15.77
C GLN A 220 -6.46 18.31 -17.22
N TYR A 221 -7.55 18.08 -17.95
CA TYR A 221 -7.65 18.53 -19.33
C TYR A 221 -9.11 18.72 -19.76
N ASP A 222 -9.34 19.13 -21.01
CA ASP A 222 -10.67 19.27 -21.61
C ASP A 222 -11.02 18.09 -22.55
N PRO A 223 -11.64 17.01 -22.05
CA PRO A 223 -12.19 15.94 -22.87
C PRO A 223 -13.20 16.46 -23.91
N GLN A 224 -13.00 16.09 -25.17
CA GLN A 224 -13.95 16.42 -26.23
C GLN A 224 -15.03 15.34 -26.34
N LEU A 225 -16.29 15.72 -26.12
CA LEU A 225 -17.45 14.82 -26.07
C LEU A 225 -17.50 13.84 -27.26
N GLY A 226 -17.56 12.54 -26.96
CA GLY A 226 -17.64 11.44 -27.92
C GLY A 226 -16.35 11.15 -28.71
N GLN A 227 -15.31 12.00 -28.63
CA GLN A 227 -14.09 11.87 -29.44
C GLN A 227 -13.03 11.00 -28.75
N VAL A 228 -13.37 9.74 -28.46
CA VAL A 228 -12.56 8.86 -27.59
C VAL A 228 -11.11 8.71 -28.06
N LYS A 229 -10.90 8.45 -29.35
CA LYS A 229 -9.55 8.31 -29.92
C LYS A 229 -8.72 9.60 -29.77
N ARG A 230 -9.29 10.76 -30.08
CA ARG A 230 -8.61 12.06 -29.92
C ARG A 230 -8.20 12.27 -28.47
N ASN A 231 -9.14 12.03 -27.55
CA ASN A 231 -8.92 12.24 -26.12
C ASN A 231 -7.80 11.33 -25.58
N LEU A 232 -7.79 10.05 -25.99
CA LEU A 232 -6.71 9.11 -25.69
C LEU A 232 -5.36 9.58 -26.24
N ASP A 233 -5.30 9.94 -27.53
CA ASP A 233 -4.07 10.39 -28.18
C ASP A 233 -3.53 11.66 -27.50
N TYR A 234 -4.41 12.57 -27.09
CA TYR A 234 -4.06 13.81 -26.42
C TYR A 234 -3.47 13.56 -25.02
N VAL A 235 -4.14 12.78 -24.18
CA VAL A 235 -3.62 12.47 -22.84
C VAL A 235 -2.35 11.62 -22.92
N ASN A 236 -2.22 10.74 -23.93
CA ASN A 236 -0.99 10.01 -24.17
C ASN A 236 0.20 10.95 -24.42
N GLN A 237 -0.01 12.08 -25.12
CA GLN A 237 1.01 13.11 -25.29
C GLN A 237 1.28 13.86 -23.99
N MET A 238 0.25 14.20 -23.22
CA MET A 238 0.42 14.90 -21.92
C MET A 238 1.30 14.11 -20.95
N VAL A 239 1.17 12.77 -20.91
CA VAL A 239 1.94 11.90 -19.99
C VAL A 239 3.20 11.31 -20.63
N ALA A 240 3.54 11.69 -21.87
CA ALA A 240 4.65 11.11 -22.61
C ALA A 240 6.01 11.37 -21.96
N SER A 241 6.17 12.52 -21.29
CA SER A 241 7.42 12.89 -20.62
C SER A 241 7.66 12.12 -19.32
N LEU A 242 6.64 11.48 -18.75
CA LEU A 242 6.80 10.68 -17.54
C LEU A 242 7.59 9.41 -17.87
N CYS A 243 8.48 8.97 -16.98
CA CYS A 243 9.21 7.71 -17.09
C CYS A 243 9.23 6.94 -15.77
N ARG A 244 9.81 5.73 -15.78
CA ARG A 244 9.88 4.88 -14.58
C ARG A 244 10.75 5.51 -13.48
N GLU A 245 11.73 6.32 -13.88
CA GLU A 245 12.66 7.02 -13.00
C GLU A 245 12.00 8.18 -12.24
N ASP A 246 10.90 8.73 -12.77
CA ASP A 246 10.04 9.69 -12.04
C ASP A 246 9.36 9.06 -10.83
N LYS A 247 9.35 7.72 -10.74
CA LYS A 247 8.94 6.98 -9.55
C LYS A 247 7.49 7.27 -9.13
N ILE A 248 6.64 7.62 -10.10
CA ILE A 248 5.20 7.87 -9.91
C ILE A 248 4.56 6.65 -9.23
N ASP A 249 3.84 6.87 -8.14
CA ASP A 249 3.13 5.83 -7.40
C ASP A 249 1.66 5.76 -7.85
N ILE A 250 1.05 6.91 -8.18
CA ILE A 250 -0.33 7.01 -8.67
C ILE A 250 -0.41 8.00 -9.85
N LEU A 251 -1.03 7.58 -10.96
CA LEU A 251 -1.47 8.43 -12.06
C LEU A 251 -3.00 8.46 -12.10
N MET A 252 -3.61 9.64 -11.95
CA MET A 252 -5.06 9.81 -11.93
C MET A 252 -5.59 10.57 -13.15
N LEU A 253 -6.72 10.10 -13.67
CA LEU A 253 -7.49 10.75 -14.73
C LEU A 253 -8.91 11.08 -14.22
N PRO A 254 -9.58 12.09 -14.82
CA PRO A 254 -10.85 12.59 -14.32
C PRO A 254 -12.02 11.63 -14.60
N GLU A 255 -13.20 12.03 -14.15
CA GLU A 255 -14.45 11.34 -14.43
C GLU A 255 -14.73 11.32 -15.94
N MET A 256 -15.12 10.15 -16.47
CA MET A 256 -15.43 9.96 -17.90
C MET A 256 -14.34 10.53 -18.83
N ALA A 257 -13.07 10.27 -18.47
CA ALA A 257 -11.89 10.95 -18.97
C ALA A 257 -11.85 10.99 -20.50
N PHE A 258 -12.05 9.86 -21.19
CA PHE A 258 -11.90 9.82 -22.64
C PHE A 258 -13.19 10.03 -23.42
N THR A 259 -14.35 10.10 -22.76
CA THR A 259 -15.64 10.14 -23.46
C THR A 259 -16.29 11.52 -23.47
N GLY A 260 -15.90 12.40 -22.53
CA GLY A 260 -16.72 13.55 -22.17
C GLY A 260 -17.89 13.14 -21.28
N TYR A 261 -18.68 14.11 -20.80
CA TYR A 261 -19.64 13.92 -19.70
C TYR A 261 -21.09 14.24 -20.10
N VAL A 262 -21.35 15.38 -20.73
CA VAL A 262 -22.72 15.91 -20.94
C VAL A 262 -23.36 15.33 -22.20
N PHE A 263 -23.66 14.03 -22.21
CA PHE A 263 -24.37 13.37 -23.30
C PHE A 263 -25.86 13.75 -23.36
N LYS A 264 -26.43 13.78 -24.58
CA LYS A 264 -27.84 14.14 -24.81
C LYS A 264 -28.80 12.95 -24.65
N SER A 265 -28.32 11.73 -24.82
CA SER A 265 -29.15 10.52 -24.74
C SER A 265 -28.36 9.30 -24.25
N LYS A 266 -29.05 8.34 -23.64
CA LYS A 266 -28.48 7.03 -23.28
C LYS A 266 -27.93 6.28 -24.50
N ALA A 267 -28.53 6.47 -25.68
CA ALA A 267 -28.06 5.85 -26.92
C ALA A 267 -26.65 6.35 -27.29
N ASP A 268 -26.39 7.65 -27.15
CA ASP A 268 -25.06 8.22 -27.41
C ASP A 268 -24.03 7.71 -26.39
N VAL A 269 -24.39 7.64 -25.10
CA VAL A 269 -23.52 7.09 -24.05
C VAL A 269 -23.18 5.62 -24.32
N THR A 270 -24.15 4.84 -24.82
CA THR A 270 -23.97 3.41 -25.13
C THR A 270 -22.89 3.19 -26.19
N GLN A 271 -22.69 4.14 -27.11
CA GLN A 271 -21.69 4.02 -28.19
C GLN A 271 -20.25 4.10 -27.68
N VAL A 272 -20.03 4.73 -26.52
CA VAL A 272 -18.70 4.90 -25.92
C VAL A 272 -18.48 4.01 -24.69
N ALA A 273 -19.49 3.23 -24.30
CA ALA A 273 -19.43 2.38 -23.12
C ALA A 273 -18.53 1.15 -23.35
N GLU A 274 -17.76 0.78 -22.33
CA GLU A 274 -16.81 -0.33 -22.39
C GLU A 274 -17.08 -1.34 -21.28
N VAL A 275 -16.77 -2.61 -21.52
CA VAL A 275 -16.84 -3.64 -20.47
C VAL A 275 -15.59 -3.52 -19.59
N ALA A 276 -15.76 -3.57 -18.27
CA ALA A 276 -14.65 -3.55 -17.32
C ALA A 276 -13.55 -4.57 -17.69
N GLY A 277 -12.29 -4.13 -17.67
CA GLY A 277 -11.13 -4.97 -18.03
C GLY A 277 -10.98 -5.22 -19.54
N LYS A 278 -11.76 -4.52 -20.38
CA LYS A 278 -11.70 -4.57 -21.83
C LYS A 278 -11.76 -3.16 -22.41
N GLY A 279 -11.57 -3.05 -23.73
CA GLY A 279 -11.70 -1.79 -24.43
C GLY A 279 -10.44 -0.92 -24.44
N GLN A 280 -10.52 0.21 -25.14
CA GLN A 280 -9.41 1.12 -25.36
C GLN A 280 -8.99 1.85 -24.07
N THR A 281 -9.94 2.21 -23.20
CA THR A 281 -9.62 2.91 -21.93
C THR A 281 -8.81 2.01 -21.02
N PHE A 282 -9.24 0.76 -20.81
CA PHE A 282 -8.49 -0.20 -20.00
C PHE A 282 -7.13 -0.54 -20.62
N ASN A 283 -7.07 -0.74 -21.94
CA ASN A 283 -5.80 -1.03 -22.62
C ASN A 283 -4.78 0.11 -22.46
N TRP A 284 -5.23 1.36 -22.56
CA TRP A 284 -4.39 2.53 -22.30
C TRP A 284 -3.91 2.55 -20.85
N CYS A 285 -4.81 2.37 -19.87
CA CYS A 285 -4.45 2.34 -18.45
C CYS A 285 -3.42 1.25 -18.16
N ARG A 286 -3.63 0.03 -18.69
CA ARG A 286 -2.69 -1.10 -18.57
C ARG A 286 -1.32 -0.78 -19.15
N GLN A 287 -1.26 -0.12 -20.30
CA GLN A 287 0.01 0.28 -20.91
C GLN A 287 0.76 1.28 -20.03
N GLN A 288 0.08 2.32 -19.54
CA GLN A 288 0.72 3.33 -18.69
C GLN A 288 1.13 2.77 -17.33
N ALA A 289 0.29 1.93 -16.71
CA ALA A 289 0.58 1.31 -15.43
C ALA A 289 1.85 0.45 -15.49
N ARG A 290 1.99 -0.38 -16.54
CA ARG A 290 3.21 -1.18 -16.76
C ARG A 290 4.43 -0.32 -17.07
N ARG A 291 4.27 0.69 -17.93
CA ARG A 291 5.34 1.58 -18.39
C ARG A 291 5.94 2.39 -17.22
N LEU A 292 5.07 2.93 -16.37
CA LEU A 292 5.46 3.78 -15.24
C LEU A 292 5.65 2.99 -13.94
N GLN A 293 5.21 1.73 -13.90
CA GLN A 293 5.18 0.88 -12.70
C GLN A 293 4.38 1.51 -11.54
N CYS A 294 3.21 2.06 -11.86
CA CYS A 294 2.35 2.82 -10.95
C CYS A 294 0.89 2.34 -10.98
N ILE A 295 0.10 2.74 -9.98
CA ILE A 295 -1.36 2.60 -10.01
C ILE A 295 -1.92 3.63 -10.99
N VAL A 296 -2.83 3.22 -11.88
CA VAL A 296 -3.55 4.14 -12.78
C VAL A 296 -5.03 4.11 -12.47
N THR A 297 -5.64 5.29 -12.24
CA THR A 297 -7.09 5.43 -12.12
C THR A 297 -7.68 6.21 -13.28
N CYS A 298 -8.83 5.79 -13.79
CA CYS A 298 -9.47 6.45 -14.93
C CYS A 298 -10.99 6.31 -14.90
N GLY A 299 -11.69 7.44 -14.89
CA GLY A 299 -13.14 7.47 -15.03
C GLY A 299 -13.59 7.11 -16.44
N TYR A 300 -14.62 6.27 -16.57
CA TYR A 300 -15.15 5.80 -17.85
C TYR A 300 -16.63 5.41 -17.74
N VAL A 301 -17.25 5.17 -18.89
CA VAL A 301 -18.59 4.60 -18.99
C VAL A 301 -18.49 3.08 -19.03
N GLU A 302 -18.91 2.43 -17.94
CA GLU A 302 -18.94 0.97 -17.86
C GLU A 302 -20.24 0.43 -18.47
N LYS A 303 -20.13 -0.72 -19.15
CA LYS A 303 -21.25 -1.57 -19.57
C LYS A 303 -21.21 -2.93 -18.89
N GLU A 304 -22.31 -3.30 -18.23
CA GLU A 304 -22.56 -4.64 -17.70
C GLU A 304 -23.96 -5.12 -18.14
N GLY A 305 -23.99 -6.05 -19.10
CA GLY A 305 -25.24 -6.43 -19.77
C GLY A 305 -25.88 -5.22 -20.47
N GLU A 306 -27.13 -4.92 -20.12
CA GLU A 306 -27.91 -3.77 -20.62
C GLU A 306 -27.77 -2.51 -19.75
N LEU A 307 -27.06 -2.62 -18.62
CA LEU A 307 -26.87 -1.53 -17.68
C LEU A 307 -25.58 -0.78 -17.99
N LEU A 308 -25.64 0.53 -17.79
CA LEU A 308 -24.50 1.44 -17.90
C LEU A 308 -24.22 2.04 -16.53
N TYR A 309 -22.95 2.27 -16.23
CA TYR A 309 -22.51 2.89 -14.98
C TYR A 309 -21.48 3.98 -15.28
N ASN A 310 -21.48 5.01 -14.44
CA ASN A 310 -20.35 5.93 -14.32
C ASN A 310 -19.36 5.29 -13.35
N SER A 311 -18.14 4.98 -13.81
CA SER A 311 -17.23 4.10 -13.08
C SER A 311 -15.79 4.54 -13.19
N MET A 312 -14.95 3.98 -12.34
CA MET A 312 -13.51 4.25 -12.32
C MET A 312 -12.76 2.93 -12.46
N LEU A 313 -11.92 2.80 -13.48
CA LEU A 313 -10.96 1.69 -13.53
C LEU A 313 -9.81 1.97 -12.57
N VAL A 314 -9.36 0.95 -11.85
CA VAL A 314 -8.12 1.00 -11.06
C VAL A 314 -7.22 -0.14 -11.50
N VAL A 315 -6.09 0.21 -12.12
CA VAL A 315 -5.18 -0.74 -12.75
C VAL A 315 -3.86 -0.78 -11.98
N SER A 316 -3.38 -1.99 -11.66
CA SER A 316 -2.15 -2.21 -10.92
C SER A 316 -0.89 -1.94 -11.76
N PRO A 317 0.28 -1.76 -11.12
CA PRO A 317 1.58 -1.71 -11.82
C PRO A 317 1.85 -2.92 -12.74
N ASP A 318 1.25 -4.07 -12.44
CA ASP A 318 1.35 -5.29 -13.24
C ASP A 318 0.42 -5.26 -14.48
N GLY A 319 -0.43 -4.24 -14.58
CA GLY A 319 -1.35 -4.01 -15.68
C GLY A 319 -2.69 -4.75 -15.54
N GLU A 320 -3.02 -5.20 -14.34
CA GLU A 320 -4.27 -5.92 -14.06
C GLU A 320 -5.33 -4.97 -13.50
N LEU A 321 -6.60 -5.21 -13.85
CA LEU A 321 -7.73 -4.50 -13.23
C LEU A 321 -7.91 -5.03 -11.80
N VAL A 322 -7.68 -4.19 -10.79
CA VAL A 322 -7.72 -4.62 -9.37
C VAL A 322 -8.99 -4.20 -8.65
N CYS A 323 -9.61 -3.10 -9.08
CA CYS A 323 -10.97 -2.76 -8.68
C CYS A 323 -11.65 -1.85 -9.71
N ASN A 324 -12.97 -1.76 -9.62
CA ASN A 324 -13.80 -0.96 -10.53
C ASN A 324 -14.95 -0.27 -9.75
N PRO A 325 -14.67 0.78 -8.97
CA PRO A 325 -15.70 1.54 -8.26
C PRO A 325 -16.76 2.13 -9.21
N ARG A 326 -18.02 2.10 -8.79
CA ARG A 326 -19.17 2.69 -9.49
C ARG A 326 -19.70 3.88 -8.69
N LYS A 327 -20.04 4.97 -9.38
CA LYS A 327 -20.62 6.19 -8.80
C LYS A 327 -21.90 5.84 -8.05
N THR A 328 -21.97 6.18 -6.77
CA THR A 328 -23.07 5.78 -5.88
C THR A 328 -24.17 6.82 -5.89
N PHE A 329 -23.82 8.10 -5.76
CA PHE A 329 -24.77 9.21 -5.87
C PHE A 329 -24.69 9.80 -7.28
N LEU A 330 -25.80 9.73 -8.00
CA LEU A 330 -25.90 10.20 -9.38
C LEU A 330 -26.22 11.69 -9.45
N TYR A 331 -25.51 12.44 -10.28
CA TYR A 331 -25.87 13.81 -10.62
C TYR A 331 -26.99 13.83 -11.67
N GLU A 332 -27.66 14.97 -11.87
CA GLU A 332 -28.77 15.10 -12.82
C GLU A 332 -28.41 14.60 -14.23
N THR A 333 -27.18 14.87 -14.68
CA THR A 333 -26.64 14.40 -15.96
C THR A 333 -26.53 12.89 -16.04
N ASP A 334 -26.17 12.21 -14.95
CA ASP A 334 -26.04 10.75 -14.89
C ASP A 334 -27.40 10.04 -14.89
N LYS A 335 -28.40 10.61 -14.19
CA LYS A 335 -29.71 9.97 -13.90
C LYS A 335 -30.47 9.53 -15.14
N SER A 336 -30.20 10.13 -16.29
CA SER A 336 -30.86 9.80 -17.56
C SER A 336 -30.36 8.51 -18.21
N TRP A 337 -29.17 8.02 -17.83
CA TRP A 337 -28.53 6.89 -18.51
C TRP A 337 -27.84 5.89 -17.58
N ALA A 338 -27.30 6.35 -16.44
CA ALA A 338 -26.49 5.57 -15.53
C ALA A 338 -27.35 4.84 -14.49
N THR A 339 -26.88 3.66 -14.10
CA THR A 339 -27.35 2.94 -12.91
C THR A 339 -26.44 3.32 -11.75
N ALA A 340 -27.02 3.55 -10.57
CA ALA A 340 -26.24 3.86 -9.37
C ALA A 340 -25.45 2.63 -8.88
N GLY A 341 -24.26 2.87 -8.34
CA GLY A 341 -23.51 1.92 -7.55
C GLY A 341 -24.28 1.51 -6.29
N LYS A 342 -24.02 0.30 -5.77
CA LYS A 342 -24.72 -0.22 -4.58
C LYS A 342 -24.26 0.44 -3.28
N SER A 343 -22.99 0.82 -3.20
CA SER A 343 -22.36 1.43 -2.04
C SER A 343 -21.07 2.11 -2.45
N PHE A 344 -20.57 3.00 -1.59
CA PHE A 344 -19.19 3.47 -1.68
C PHE A 344 -18.22 2.29 -1.58
N TYR A 345 -17.02 2.48 -2.15
CA TYR A 345 -16.05 1.42 -2.31
C TYR A 345 -14.72 1.79 -1.65
N THR A 346 -14.16 0.85 -0.90
CA THR A 346 -12.82 0.94 -0.30
C THR A 346 -12.02 -0.30 -0.65
N TRP A 347 -10.70 -0.12 -0.78
CA TRP A 347 -9.78 -1.20 -1.12
C TRP A 347 -8.45 -1.05 -0.39
N ASP A 348 -7.94 -2.16 0.14
CA ASP A 348 -6.58 -2.25 0.65
C ASP A 348 -5.61 -2.50 -0.52
N CYS A 349 -4.85 -1.47 -0.88
CA CYS A 349 -3.90 -1.51 -1.98
C CYS A 349 -2.58 -2.14 -1.53
N PRO A 350 -2.24 -3.37 -1.96
CA PRO A 350 -1.01 -4.03 -1.52
C PRO A 350 0.25 -3.38 -2.11
N TRP A 351 0.15 -2.77 -3.30
CA TRP A 351 1.29 -2.08 -3.92
C TRP A 351 1.69 -0.80 -3.21
N LEU A 352 0.79 -0.16 -2.45
CA LEU A 352 1.09 1.06 -1.70
C LEU A 352 1.11 0.81 -0.19
N GLY A 353 0.56 -0.31 0.29
CA GLY A 353 0.33 -0.54 1.72
C GLY A 353 -0.65 0.49 2.30
N LYS A 354 -1.70 0.82 1.54
CA LYS A 354 -2.65 1.91 1.83
C LYS A 354 -4.09 1.44 1.67
N THR A 355 -4.95 1.83 2.60
CA THR A 355 -6.40 1.69 2.45
C THR A 355 -6.94 2.89 1.68
N ILE A 356 -7.66 2.65 0.58
CA ILE A 356 -8.07 3.69 -0.38
C ILE A 356 -9.58 3.68 -0.53
N SER A 357 -10.23 4.82 -0.24
CA SER A 357 -11.63 5.05 -0.58
C SER A 357 -11.75 5.80 -1.91
N PHE A 358 -12.73 5.42 -2.73
CA PHE A 358 -12.94 6.00 -4.05
C PHE A 358 -14.27 6.75 -4.09
N GLY A 359 -14.23 7.97 -4.63
CA GLY A 359 -15.44 8.75 -4.88
C GLY A 359 -15.45 9.30 -6.30
N ILE A 360 -16.65 9.42 -6.87
CA ILE A 360 -16.85 10.03 -8.17
C ILE A 360 -17.78 11.23 -8.01
N CYS A 361 -17.23 12.44 -8.11
CA CYS A 361 -17.93 13.73 -8.11
C CYS A 361 -19.08 13.83 -7.09
N MET A 362 -20.32 13.59 -7.52
CA MET A 362 -21.53 13.72 -6.70
C MET A 362 -21.54 12.82 -5.46
N ASP A 363 -20.72 11.77 -5.39
CA ASP A 363 -20.55 10.93 -4.20
C ASP A 363 -20.21 11.73 -2.93
N ILE A 364 -19.52 12.86 -3.05
CA ILE A 364 -19.12 13.69 -1.89
C ILE A 364 -20.29 14.53 -1.33
N ASN A 365 -21.35 14.71 -2.10
CA ASN A 365 -22.50 15.55 -1.76
C ASN A 365 -23.55 14.76 -0.96
N PRO A 366 -24.48 15.46 -0.29
CA PRO A 366 -25.66 14.80 0.27
C PRO A 366 -26.45 14.11 -0.84
N ASN A 367 -26.97 12.92 -0.57
CA ASN A 367 -27.72 12.16 -1.58
C ASN A 367 -28.86 12.99 -2.17
N ASP A 368 -28.92 13.04 -3.51
CA ASP A 368 -29.89 13.81 -4.29
C ASP A 368 -29.95 15.32 -3.98
N PHE A 369 -28.96 15.88 -3.27
CA PHE A 369 -29.02 17.20 -2.64
C PHE A 369 -30.23 17.38 -1.68
N LYS A 370 -30.79 16.27 -1.20
CA LYS A 370 -31.95 16.24 -0.29
C LYS A 370 -31.59 15.80 1.11
N ALA A 371 -30.61 14.90 1.24
CA ALA A 371 -30.12 14.49 2.55
C ALA A 371 -29.55 15.71 3.30
N PRO A 372 -29.57 15.70 4.66
CA PRO A 372 -28.99 16.78 5.44
C PRO A 372 -27.53 17.01 5.07
N PHE A 373 -27.10 18.27 4.96
CA PHE A 373 -25.70 18.59 4.69
C PHE A 373 -24.75 17.94 5.72
N SER A 374 -25.18 17.84 6.97
CA SER A 374 -24.40 17.22 8.04
C SER A 374 -24.36 15.68 8.01
N ALA A 375 -24.97 15.02 7.03
CA ALA A 375 -24.94 13.56 6.91
C ALA A 375 -23.55 13.04 6.50
N TYR A 376 -22.82 13.82 5.70
CA TYR A 376 -21.45 13.53 5.25
C TYR A 376 -21.25 12.07 4.83
N GLU A 377 -22.15 11.50 4.03
CA GLU A 377 -22.26 10.05 3.82
C GLU A 377 -20.93 9.44 3.35
N PHE A 378 -20.29 10.05 2.34
CA PHE A 378 -18.99 9.60 1.88
C PHE A 378 -17.88 9.86 2.90
N GLY A 379 -17.83 11.05 3.53
CA GLY A 379 -16.84 11.35 4.56
C GLY A 379 -16.90 10.40 5.76
N THR A 380 -18.10 9.98 6.16
CA THR A 380 -18.33 8.97 7.21
C THR A 380 -17.82 7.60 6.76
N HIS A 381 -18.11 7.19 5.52
CA HIS A 381 -17.56 5.95 4.94
C HIS A 381 -16.02 5.92 4.95
N VAL A 382 -15.36 7.04 4.64
CA VAL A 382 -13.88 7.15 4.71
C VAL A 382 -13.38 6.89 6.13
N VAL A 383 -14.06 7.43 7.15
CA VAL A 383 -13.73 7.23 8.57
C VAL A 383 -13.93 5.78 9.00
N GLU A 384 -15.09 5.21 8.71
CA GLU A 384 -15.43 3.83 9.10
C GLU A 384 -14.43 2.82 8.53
N ASN A 385 -13.94 3.07 7.31
CA ASN A 385 -12.95 2.23 6.64
C ASN A 385 -11.50 2.67 6.87
N LYS A 386 -11.23 3.67 7.73
CA LYS A 386 -9.88 4.06 8.17
C LYS A 386 -8.92 4.33 7.01
N SER A 387 -9.41 5.02 5.97
CA SER A 387 -8.65 5.18 4.73
C SER A 387 -7.40 6.05 4.92
N ASP A 388 -6.31 5.68 4.26
CA ASP A 388 -5.11 6.50 4.12
C ASP A 388 -5.26 7.53 2.99
N LEU A 389 -5.99 7.17 1.93
CA LEU A 389 -6.17 7.97 0.73
C LEU A 389 -7.63 8.01 0.30
N VAL A 390 -8.04 9.16 -0.25
CA VAL A 390 -9.27 9.32 -1.02
C VAL A 390 -8.89 9.65 -2.45
N LEU A 391 -9.23 8.76 -3.39
CA LEU A 391 -9.02 8.98 -4.83
C LEU A 391 -10.34 9.40 -5.47
N PHE A 392 -10.38 10.64 -5.95
CA PHE A 392 -11.60 11.30 -6.38
C PHE A 392 -11.53 11.69 -7.86
N ALA A 393 -12.33 11.05 -8.70
CA ALA A 393 -12.49 11.42 -10.12
C ALA A 393 -13.68 12.36 -10.26
N CYS A 394 -13.51 13.42 -11.06
CA CYS A 394 -14.47 14.50 -11.03
C CYS A 394 -14.73 15.16 -12.40
N ALA A 395 -16.00 15.51 -12.62
CA ALA A 395 -16.47 16.47 -13.60
C ALA A 395 -17.36 17.52 -12.93
N TRP A 396 -16.74 18.35 -12.08
CA TRP A 396 -17.45 19.34 -11.26
C TRP A 396 -17.82 20.59 -12.06
N ASN A 397 -19.11 20.93 -12.01
CA ASN A 397 -19.64 22.11 -12.68
C ASN A 397 -19.09 23.40 -12.08
N ASP A 398 -18.89 24.38 -12.96
CA ASP A 398 -18.49 25.71 -12.59
C ASP A 398 -19.66 26.67 -12.64
N PHE A 399 -19.99 27.25 -11.48
CA PHE A 399 -21.05 28.25 -11.33
C PHE A 399 -20.50 29.63 -10.97
N GLU A 400 -19.18 29.77 -10.84
CA GLU A 400 -18.54 31.01 -10.40
C GLU A 400 -18.00 31.81 -11.59
N ASN A 401 -17.90 33.13 -11.39
CA ASN A 401 -17.27 34.02 -12.37
C ASN A 401 -15.83 33.59 -12.68
N HIS A 402 -15.39 33.83 -13.92
CA HIS A 402 -14.13 33.30 -14.45
C HIS A 402 -12.87 33.78 -13.72
N ASP A 403 -12.89 34.98 -13.14
CA ASP A 403 -11.69 35.61 -12.56
C ASP A 403 -11.46 35.24 -11.08
N ILE A 404 -12.24 34.31 -10.53
CA ILE A 404 -12.15 33.88 -9.13
C ILE A 404 -11.17 32.70 -8.99
N GLU A 405 -10.33 32.71 -7.96
CA GLU A 405 -9.44 31.59 -7.64
C GLU A 405 -10.22 30.34 -7.18
N PRO A 406 -9.71 29.11 -7.38
CA PRO A 406 -10.45 27.86 -7.15
C PRO A 406 -10.73 27.51 -5.68
N TYR A 407 -10.32 28.35 -4.74
CA TYR A 407 -10.30 28.02 -3.32
C TYR A 407 -11.69 27.73 -2.74
N SER A 408 -12.75 28.33 -3.26
CA SER A 408 -14.13 28.05 -2.83
C SER A 408 -14.51 26.58 -3.06
N THR A 409 -14.25 26.07 -4.27
CA THR A 409 -14.53 24.68 -4.66
C THR A 409 -13.66 23.71 -3.88
N ILE A 410 -12.36 23.99 -3.76
CA ILE A 410 -11.43 23.12 -2.99
C ILE A 410 -11.84 23.10 -1.51
N SER A 411 -12.19 24.25 -0.93
CA SER A 411 -12.68 24.35 0.45
C SER A 411 -13.99 23.59 0.64
N TYR A 412 -14.88 23.63 -0.34
CA TYR A 412 -16.12 22.85 -0.31
C TYR A 412 -15.82 21.34 -0.25
N TRP A 413 -14.94 20.83 -1.10
CA TRP A 413 -14.56 19.41 -1.06
C TRP A 413 -13.95 19.02 0.30
N ALA A 414 -13.07 19.85 0.85
CA ALA A 414 -12.53 19.64 2.19
C ALA A 414 -13.62 19.66 3.27
N GLN A 415 -14.58 20.58 3.20
CA GLN A 415 -15.71 20.67 4.11
C GLN A 415 -16.59 19.42 4.06
N ARG A 416 -16.79 18.82 2.88
CA ARG A 416 -17.55 17.57 2.74
C ARG A 416 -16.84 16.36 3.35
N LEU A 417 -15.53 16.46 3.58
CA LEU A 417 -14.72 15.47 4.31
C LEU A 417 -14.49 15.86 5.78
N PHE A 418 -15.30 16.76 6.33
CA PHE A 418 -15.20 17.20 7.73
C PHE A 418 -15.14 16.04 8.75
N PRO A 419 -15.90 14.93 8.64
CA PRO A 419 -15.76 13.82 9.59
C PRO A 419 -14.34 13.25 9.68
N VAL A 420 -13.62 13.18 8.55
CA VAL A 420 -12.23 12.70 8.50
C VAL A 420 -11.30 13.67 9.21
N ILE A 421 -11.41 14.97 8.86
CA ILE A 421 -10.61 16.05 9.46
C ILE A 421 -10.83 16.08 10.98
N HIS A 422 -12.09 16.04 11.41
CA HIS A 422 -12.48 16.08 12.81
C HIS A 422 -11.96 14.87 13.60
N SER A 423 -12.08 13.67 13.05
CA SER A 423 -11.57 12.44 13.68
C SER A 423 -10.04 12.46 13.81
N LEU A 424 -9.33 12.96 12.78
CA LEU A 424 -7.88 13.14 12.81
C LEU A 424 -7.45 14.14 13.90
N GLN A 425 -8.11 15.29 13.99
CA GLN A 425 -7.80 16.33 14.99
C GLN A 425 -8.02 15.86 16.43
N LYS A 426 -9.00 14.99 16.65
CA LYS A 426 -9.26 14.40 17.97
C LYS A 426 -8.35 13.23 18.32
N GLY A 427 -7.53 12.75 17.39
CA GLY A 427 -6.75 11.52 17.57
C GLY A 427 -7.59 10.24 17.64
N GLU A 428 -8.85 10.30 17.21
CA GLU A 428 -9.75 9.13 17.12
C GLU A 428 -9.49 8.34 15.82
N TYR A 429 -8.89 8.98 14.82
CA TYR A 429 -8.51 8.35 13.57
C TYR A 429 -7.24 7.52 13.76
N VAL A 430 -7.29 6.22 13.44
CA VAL A 430 -6.17 5.30 13.67
C VAL A 430 -4.94 5.62 12.81
N LYS A 431 -5.12 6.30 11.67
CA LYS A 431 -4.03 6.68 10.77
C LYS A 431 -3.47 8.05 11.14
N SER A 432 -2.19 8.23 10.89
CA SER A 432 -1.45 9.49 11.10
C SER A 432 -1.98 10.66 10.28
N ASN A 433 -2.50 10.40 9.08
CA ASN A 433 -3.15 11.35 8.18
C ASN A 433 -4.07 10.60 7.18
N CYS A 434 -4.91 11.36 6.46
CA CYS A 434 -5.59 10.92 5.25
C CYS A 434 -5.39 12.00 4.17
N HIS A 435 -5.02 11.62 2.94
CA HIS A 435 -4.86 12.57 1.83
C HIS A 435 -6.02 12.47 0.84
N PHE A 436 -6.51 13.60 0.35
CA PHE A 436 -7.52 13.68 -0.70
C PHE A 436 -6.86 14.07 -2.02
N LEU A 437 -6.99 13.23 -3.04
CA LEU A 437 -6.44 13.44 -4.37
C LEU A 437 -7.60 13.56 -5.36
N CYS A 438 -7.74 14.71 -6.01
CA CYS A 438 -8.84 15.02 -6.93
C CYS A 438 -8.31 15.26 -8.34
N SER A 439 -8.80 14.48 -9.31
CA SER A 439 -8.65 14.73 -10.73
C SER A 439 -9.97 15.23 -11.28
N ASN A 440 -10.04 16.53 -11.56
CA ASN A 440 -11.21 17.18 -12.12
C ASN A 440 -10.93 17.71 -13.52
N ARG A 441 -11.87 17.51 -14.44
CA ARG A 441 -11.76 18.06 -15.80
C ARG A 441 -11.99 19.57 -15.85
N ILE A 442 -11.53 20.18 -16.94
CA ILE A 442 -11.92 21.53 -17.34
C ILE A 442 -12.81 21.47 -18.60
N GLY A 443 -13.08 22.63 -19.17
CA GLY A 443 -13.72 22.77 -20.48
C GLY A 443 -15.19 23.09 -20.41
N THR A 444 -15.88 22.87 -21.52
CA THR A 444 -17.30 23.16 -21.65
C THR A 444 -17.97 22.15 -22.57
N GLU A 445 -19.12 21.63 -22.14
CA GLU A 445 -19.90 20.69 -22.94
C GLU A 445 -21.38 21.05 -22.89
N ASN A 446 -22.01 21.23 -24.05
CA ASN A 446 -23.46 21.47 -24.17
C ASN A 446 -23.99 22.56 -23.21
N GLY A 447 -23.21 23.61 -22.95
CA GLY A 447 -23.57 24.74 -22.08
C GLY A 447 -23.20 24.57 -20.60
N THR A 448 -22.66 23.42 -20.19
CA THR A 448 -22.09 23.19 -18.86
C THR A 448 -20.60 23.49 -18.87
N PHE A 449 -20.15 24.31 -17.93
CA PHE A 449 -18.73 24.64 -17.71
C PHE A 449 -18.17 23.80 -16.57
N PHE A 450 -16.89 23.40 -16.65
CA PHE A 450 -16.23 22.63 -15.60
C PHE A 450 -15.09 23.42 -14.96
N VAL A 451 -14.97 23.30 -13.64
CA VAL A 451 -14.15 24.19 -12.80
C VAL A 451 -12.67 23.82 -12.75
N GLY A 452 -12.25 22.64 -13.24
CA GLY A 452 -10.86 22.18 -13.07
C GLY A 452 -10.46 22.10 -11.61
N SER A 453 -9.37 22.75 -11.22
CA SER A 453 -8.93 22.82 -9.83
C SER A 453 -8.57 21.46 -9.23
N SER A 454 -8.09 20.52 -10.07
CA SER A 454 -7.51 19.26 -9.61
C SER A 454 -6.51 19.53 -8.51
N CYS A 455 -6.54 18.76 -7.41
CA CYS A 455 -5.81 19.13 -6.22
C CYS A 455 -5.42 17.93 -5.36
N ILE A 456 -4.49 18.18 -4.44
CA ILE A 456 -4.02 17.24 -3.43
C ILE A 456 -4.07 17.95 -2.08
N LEU A 457 -4.79 17.37 -1.13
CA LEU A 457 -4.99 17.93 0.21
C LEU A 457 -4.46 16.97 1.29
N SER A 458 -3.85 17.54 2.32
CA SER A 458 -3.70 16.89 3.64
C SER A 458 -4.96 17.16 4.45
N LEU A 459 -5.49 16.17 5.19
CA LEU A 459 -6.70 16.34 6.02
C LEU A 459 -6.44 16.46 7.52
N LYS A 460 -5.28 16.04 8.04
CA LYS A 460 -4.94 16.14 9.49
C LYS A 460 -4.77 17.60 9.92
N GLU A 461 -3.91 18.31 9.21
CA GLU A 461 -3.77 19.75 9.23
C GLU A 461 -4.23 20.22 7.85
N PRO A 462 -5.53 20.57 7.69
CA PRO A 462 -6.10 20.84 6.39
C PRO A 462 -5.29 21.86 5.59
N ALA A 463 -4.65 21.39 4.53
CA ALA A 463 -3.75 22.19 3.72
C ALA A 463 -3.75 21.71 2.27
N ILE A 464 -3.69 22.67 1.34
CA ILE A 464 -3.49 22.38 -0.08
C ILE A 464 -2.01 22.09 -0.29
N ILE A 465 -1.69 20.86 -0.69
CA ILE A 465 -0.32 20.46 -1.02
C ILE A 465 0.02 20.92 -2.44
N ALA A 466 -0.92 20.71 -3.38
CA ALA A 466 -0.79 21.12 -4.76
C ALA A 466 -2.18 21.29 -5.39
N HIS A 467 -2.30 22.19 -6.37
CA HIS A 467 -3.51 22.31 -7.18
C HIS A 467 -3.18 22.83 -8.58
N ALA A 468 -4.03 22.50 -9.54
CA ALA A 468 -4.05 23.08 -10.88
C ALA A 468 -4.94 24.34 -10.91
N GLY A 469 -4.86 25.11 -11.99
CA GLY A 469 -5.76 26.22 -12.25
C GLY A 469 -7.19 25.77 -12.61
N ARG A 470 -8.09 26.74 -12.82
CA ARG A 470 -9.51 26.45 -13.17
C ARG A 470 -9.76 26.10 -14.64
N ARG A 471 -8.82 26.44 -15.52
CA ARG A 471 -9.02 26.46 -16.99
C ARG A 471 -7.80 25.99 -17.79
N THR A 472 -6.72 25.68 -17.10
CA THR A 472 -5.46 25.28 -17.70
C THR A 472 -5.40 23.76 -17.74
N GLU A 473 -5.05 23.24 -18.91
CA GLU A 473 -4.71 21.83 -19.03
C GLU A 473 -3.35 21.61 -18.40
N GLU A 474 -3.27 20.66 -17.47
CA GLU A 474 -2.10 20.48 -16.62
C GLU A 474 -1.88 19.00 -16.29
N LEU A 475 -0.61 18.61 -16.23
CA LEU A 475 -0.18 17.39 -15.58
C LEU A 475 0.40 17.79 -14.21
N LEU A 476 -0.46 17.80 -13.19
CA LEU A 476 -0.08 18.17 -11.83
C LEU A 476 0.78 17.06 -11.22
N ARG A 477 1.99 17.40 -10.80
CA ARG A 477 2.91 16.47 -10.10
C ARG A 477 3.17 16.97 -8.69
N ALA A 478 3.05 16.09 -7.70
CA ALA A 478 3.39 16.44 -6.32
C ALA A 478 3.93 15.24 -5.54
N GLU A 479 4.66 15.55 -4.46
CA GLU A 479 5.07 14.58 -3.47
C GLU A 479 4.16 14.70 -2.23
N ILE A 480 3.67 13.58 -1.71
CA ILE A 480 2.95 13.53 -0.43
C ILE A 480 3.67 12.60 0.55
N PRO A 481 3.61 12.82 1.87
CA PRO A 481 4.13 11.88 2.85
C PRO A 481 3.51 10.48 2.70
N HIS A 482 4.34 9.44 2.76
CA HIS A 482 3.88 8.04 2.74
C HIS A 482 3.41 7.57 4.12
N GLN A 483 3.91 8.17 5.21
CA GLN A 483 3.53 7.87 6.59
C GLN A 483 2.99 9.11 7.27
#